data_AF-A0A956K5A3-F1
#
_entry.id   AF-A0A956K5A3-F1
#
_cell.length_a   1.000
_cell.length_b   1.000
_cell.length_c   1.000
_cell.angle_alpha   90.00
_cell.angle_beta   90.00
_cell.angle_gamma   90.00
#
_symmetry.space_group_name_H-M   'P 1'
#
loop_
_entity.id
_entity.type
_entity.pdbx_description
1 polymer ?
#
loop_
_entity_poly.entity_id
_entity_poly.type
_entity_poly.pdbx_seq_one_letter_code
_entity_poly.pdbx_strand_id
1 'polypeptide(L)'
;MSGISERNPFVGPRPIQTGEALHGRKAEVAELYDRLQARRIIVLHSPSGAGKSSMIHAGLIPRLQAAQFDVWKPIRVNPDPAEYAGLPADCNRFLLSALVSLEDELPAERRRSPAELAGMDFLDYLDTRPRRKQRTPRSVVLIFDQFEEILSTAP
;
A
#
# COMPACT_ATOMS: atom_id res chain seq x y z
N MET A 1 -8.52 -8.12 -39.94
CA MET A 1 -8.15 -6.82 -39.34
C MET A 1 -7.96 -7.06 -37.84
N SER A 2 -6.73 -7.38 -37.44
CA SER A 2 -6.39 -7.69 -36.04
C SER A 2 -6.15 -6.38 -35.30
N GLY A 3 -7.05 -6.07 -34.36
CA GLY A 3 -6.97 -4.88 -33.53
C GLY A 3 -5.70 -4.91 -32.68
N ILE A 4 -4.87 -3.90 -32.89
CA ILE A 4 -3.70 -3.59 -32.09
C ILE A 4 -4.20 -3.22 -30.68
N SER A 5 -4.05 -4.11 -29.69
CA SER A 5 -4.02 -3.67 -28.29
C SER A 5 -2.58 -3.22 -28.00
N GLU A 6 -2.28 -2.02 -28.46
CA GLU A 6 -1.05 -1.30 -28.14
C GLU A 6 -1.07 -1.04 -26.64
N ARG A 7 -0.22 -1.77 -25.90
CA ARG A 7 0.17 -1.39 -24.54
C ARG A 7 0.56 0.08 -24.60
N ASN A 8 -0.17 0.94 -23.90
CA ASN A 8 0.13 2.37 -23.81
C ASN A 8 1.65 2.55 -23.57
N PRO A 9 2.41 3.09 -24.55
CA PRO A 9 3.87 3.15 -24.47
C PRO A 9 4.36 4.25 -23.52
N PHE A 10 3.46 5.09 -23.03
CA PHE A 10 3.75 6.15 -22.09
C PHE A 10 3.55 5.64 -20.66
N VAL A 11 4.66 5.53 -19.92
CA VAL A 11 4.71 5.08 -18.51
C VAL A 11 3.91 5.95 -17.52
N GLY A 12 3.36 7.08 -17.98
CA GLY A 12 2.73 8.08 -17.13
C GLY A 12 3.70 8.73 -16.14
N PRO A 13 3.26 9.75 -15.40
CA PRO A 13 4.09 10.34 -14.35
C PRO A 13 4.29 9.33 -13.21
N ARG A 14 5.55 8.99 -12.92
CA ARG A 14 5.92 8.20 -11.74
C ARG A 14 5.73 9.03 -10.46
N PRO A 15 5.19 8.46 -9.38
CA PRO A 15 5.16 9.15 -8.09
C PRO A 15 6.57 9.54 -7.61
N ILE A 16 6.70 10.75 -7.07
CA ILE A 16 7.93 11.22 -6.39
C ILE A 16 8.11 10.37 -5.13
N GLN A 17 9.31 9.82 -4.94
CA GLN A 17 9.64 8.87 -3.88
C GLN A 17 10.28 9.54 -2.66
N THR A 18 10.36 8.79 -1.56
CA THR A 18 11.16 9.17 -0.40
C THR A 18 12.59 9.50 -0.81
N GLY A 19 13.10 10.65 -0.38
CA GLY A 19 14.44 11.15 -0.73
C GLY A 19 14.48 12.05 -1.97
N GLU A 20 13.41 12.09 -2.77
CA GLU A 20 13.28 13.02 -3.90
C GLU A 20 12.58 14.32 -3.46
N ALA A 21 12.83 15.42 -4.19
CA ALA A 21 12.30 16.73 -3.84
C ALA A 21 10.81 16.87 -4.16
N LEU A 22 9.99 17.17 -3.14
CA LEU A 22 8.58 17.52 -3.27
C LEU A 22 8.36 19.02 -3.01
N HIS A 23 8.02 19.77 -4.05
CA HIS A 23 7.83 21.22 -3.97
C HIS A 23 6.37 21.60 -3.71
N GLY A 24 6.14 22.68 -2.95
CA GLY A 24 4.82 23.29 -2.80
C GLY A 24 3.78 22.52 -1.97
N ARG A 25 4.12 21.35 -1.41
CA ARG A 25 3.17 20.48 -0.66
C ARG A 25 3.39 20.40 0.84
N LYS A 26 4.20 21.31 1.40
CA LYS A 26 4.58 21.25 2.82
C LYS A 26 3.37 21.43 3.75
N ALA A 27 2.43 22.31 3.38
CA ALA A 27 1.25 22.58 4.20
C ALA A 27 0.29 21.39 4.21
N GLU A 28 0.03 20.80 3.04
CA GLU A 28 -0.88 19.66 2.88
C GLU A 28 -0.33 18.40 3.57
N VAL A 29 0.98 18.16 3.48
CA VAL A 29 1.64 17.07 4.22
C VAL A 29 1.51 17.27 5.74
N ALA A 30 1.68 18.51 6.21
CA ALA A 30 1.53 18.83 7.64
C ALA A 30 0.08 18.61 8.10
N GLU A 31 -0.89 19.10 7.34
CA GLU A 31 -2.31 18.93 7.66
C GLU A 31 -2.71 17.44 7.68
N LEU A 32 -2.28 16.66 6.69
CA LEU A 32 -2.56 15.23 6.64
C LEU A 32 -1.93 14.49 7.82
N TYR A 33 -0.70 14.83 8.18
CA TYR A 33 -0.01 14.28 9.35
C TYR A 33 -0.76 14.60 10.65
N ASP A 34 -1.19 15.85 10.85
CA ASP A 34 -1.91 16.27 12.05
C ASP A 34 -3.28 15.58 12.16
N ARG A 35 -3.99 15.44 11.02
CA ARG A 35 -5.24 14.68 10.97
C ARG A 35 -5.02 13.21 11.33
N LEU A 36 -3.92 12.59 10.90
CA LEU A 36 -3.61 11.17 11.17
C LEU A 36 -3.35 10.91 12.65
N GLN A 37 -2.78 11.88 13.36
CA GLN A 37 -2.63 11.79 14.81
C GLN A 37 -3.98 11.83 15.55
N ALA A 38 -4.97 12.54 15.01
CA ALA A 38 -6.29 12.68 15.62
C ALA A 38 -7.30 11.61 15.18
N ARG A 39 -7.08 10.93 14.05
CA ARG A 39 -8.03 9.98 13.44
C ARG A 39 -7.35 8.68 13.06
N ARG A 40 -7.99 7.56 13.37
CA ARG A 40 -7.47 6.21 13.04
C ARG A 40 -7.54 5.88 11.55
N ILE A 41 -8.48 6.46 10.81
CA ILE A 41 -8.70 6.20 9.38
C ILE A 41 -8.89 7.53 8.67
N ILE A 42 -8.17 7.71 7.57
CA ILE A 42 -8.26 8.87 6.69
C ILE A 42 -8.40 8.39 5.26
N VAL A 43 -9.37 8.96 4.54
CA VAL A 43 -9.49 8.81 3.10
C VAL A 43 -8.94 10.07 2.46
N LEU A 44 -7.84 9.92 1.72
CA LEU A 44 -7.27 10.98 0.91
C LEU A 44 -7.82 10.86 -0.52
N HIS A 45 -8.61 11.84 -0.96
CA HIS A 45 -9.16 11.87 -2.30
C HIS A 45 -8.76 13.14 -3.05
N SER A 46 -8.57 13.02 -4.35
CA SER A 46 -8.34 14.11 -5.30
C SER A 46 -8.42 13.56 -6.72
N PRO A 47 -8.52 14.41 -7.75
CA PRO A 47 -8.48 13.97 -9.15
C PRO A 47 -7.27 13.09 -9.45
N SER A 48 -7.41 12.23 -10.47
CA SER A 48 -6.26 11.45 -10.97
C SER A 48 -5.14 12.39 -11.42
N GLY A 49 -3.89 12.02 -11.13
CA GLY A 49 -2.73 12.83 -11.48
C GLY A 49 -2.44 14.04 -10.57
N ALA A 50 -3.26 14.33 -9.55
CA ALA A 50 -3.03 15.46 -8.64
C ALA A 50 -1.80 15.29 -7.71
N GLY A 51 -1.11 14.15 -7.76
CA GLY A 51 0.11 13.88 -7.00
C GLY A 51 -0.11 13.29 -5.60
N LYS A 52 -1.22 12.58 -5.35
CA LYS A 52 -1.49 11.90 -4.06
C LYS A 52 -0.36 10.95 -3.67
N SER A 53 -0.02 10.02 -4.56
CA SER A 53 1.05 9.06 -4.32
C SER A 53 2.39 9.77 -4.11
N SER A 54 2.71 10.81 -4.88
CA SER A 54 3.91 11.64 -4.64
C SER A 54 3.91 12.29 -3.25
N MET A 55 2.77 12.82 -2.79
CA MET A 55 2.64 13.42 -1.46
C MET A 55 2.77 12.38 -0.34
N ILE A 56 2.23 11.17 -0.53
CA ILE A 56 2.36 10.05 0.39
C ILE A 56 3.84 9.63 0.48
N HIS A 57 4.46 9.33 -0.65
CA HIS A 57 5.80 8.75 -0.74
C HIS A 57 6.91 9.73 -0.38
N ALA A 58 6.89 10.95 -0.91
CA ALA A 58 7.95 11.93 -0.68
C ALA A 58 7.69 12.84 0.52
N GLY A 59 6.46 12.93 0.99
CA GLY A 59 6.05 13.85 2.07
C GLY A 59 5.65 13.15 3.36
N LEU A 60 4.55 12.40 3.34
CA LEU A 60 3.93 11.84 4.54
C LEU A 60 4.76 10.71 5.17
N ILE A 61 5.18 9.72 4.38
CA ILE A 61 5.95 8.56 4.85
C ILE A 61 7.23 8.99 5.57
N PRO A 62 8.10 9.86 4.99
CA PRO A 62 9.30 10.32 5.67
C PRO A 62 9.00 11.04 6.99
N ARG A 63 7.93 11.85 7.03
CA ARG A 63 7.51 12.57 8.24
C ARG A 63 7.05 11.62 9.35
N LEU A 64 6.25 10.61 9.02
CA LEU A 64 5.81 9.57 9.95
C LEU A 64 7.00 8.75 10.49
N GLN A 65 7.93 8.38 9.61
CA GLN A 65 9.14 7.65 10.01
C GLN A 65 10.03 8.49 10.94
N ALA A 66 10.20 9.79 10.65
CA ALA A 66 10.92 10.71 11.54
C ALA A 66 10.26 10.80 12.92
N ALA A 67 8.93 10.81 12.96
CA ALA A 67 8.13 10.76 14.18
C ALA A 67 8.05 9.36 14.83
N GLN A 68 8.89 8.41 14.40
CA GLN A 68 9.02 7.07 14.97
C GLN A 68 7.75 6.20 14.83
N PHE A 69 6.90 6.42 13.84
CA PHE A 69 5.85 5.45 13.49
C PHE A 69 6.45 4.21 12.81
N ASP A 70 5.80 3.07 12.95
CA ASP A 70 6.10 1.87 12.16
C ASP A 70 5.27 1.91 10.87
N VAL A 71 5.81 2.60 9.86
CA VAL A 71 5.15 2.78 8.58
C VAL A 71 5.51 1.61 7.68
N TRP A 72 4.53 0.80 7.32
CA TRP A 72 4.71 -0.30 6.37
C TRP A 72 4.60 0.22 4.93
N LYS A 73 5.05 -0.58 3.95
CA LYS A 73 4.96 -0.18 2.55
C LYS A 73 3.51 0.15 2.14
N PRO A 74 3.31 1.08 1.18
CA PRO A 74 2.01 1.26 0.54
C PRO A 74 1.48 -0.06 -0.04
N ILE A 75 0.24 -0.38 0.32
CA ILE A 75 -0.48 -1.61 0.02
C ILE A 75 -1.25 -1.42 -1.28
N ARG A 76 -1.12 -2.40 -2.18
CA ARG A 76 -1.87 -2.50 -3.44
C ARG A 76 -2.88 -3.62 -3.35
N VAL A 77 -4.10 -3.38 -3.81
CA VAL A 77 -5.23 -4.32 -3.71
C VAL A 77 -5.74 -4.75 -5.10
N ASN A 78 -4.85 -4.72 -6.09
CA ASN A 78 -5.17 -4.99 -7.49
C ASN A 78 -4.68 -6.33 -8.09
N PRO A 79 -3.76 -7.13 -7.48
CA PRO A 79 -3.40 -8.43 -8.05
C PRO A 79 -4.61 -9.32 -8.30
N ASP A 80 -4.60 -10.05 -9.42
CA ASP A 80 -5.61 -11.05 -9.75
C ASP A 80 -5.30 -12.37 -9.02
N PRO A 81 -6.22 -12.91 -8.18
CA PRO A 81 -6.03 -14.21 -7.55
C PRO A 81 -5.67 -15.34 -8.51
N ALA A 82 -6.10 -15.26 -9.78
CA ALA A 82 -5.78 -16.27 -10.80
C ALA A 82 -4.28 -16.38 -11.10
N GLU A 83 -3.47 -15.40 -10.71
CA GLU A 83 -2.01 -15.44 -10.81
C GLU A 83 -1.35 -16.39 -9.80
N TYR A 84 -2.09 -16.83 -8.77
CA TYR A 84 -1.55 -17.69 -7.72
C TYR A 84 -2.13 -19.10 -7.81
N ALA A 85 -1.26 -20.10 -7.73
CA ALA A 85 -1.65 -21.50 -7.70
C ALA A 85 -2.07 -21.96 -6.29
N GLY A 86 -3.03 -22.89 -6.22
CA GLY A 86 -3.40 -23.56 -4.97
C GLY A 86 -4.24 -22.71 -4.01
N LEU A 87 -4.90 -21.66 -4.50
CA LEU A 87 -5.80 -20.85 -3.68
C LEU A 87 -7.13 -21.57 -3.39
N PRO A 88 -7.72 -21.37 -2.20
CA PRO A 88 -9.11 -21.74 -1.91
C PRO A 88 -10.08 -21.01 -2.85
N ALA A 89 -11.16 -21.69 -3.24
CA ALA A 89 -12.17 -21.15 -4.17
C ALA A 89 -12.94 -19.94 -3.60
N ASP A 90 -13.05 -19.85 -2.28
CA ASP A 90 -13.78 -18.83 -1.52
C ASP A 90 -12.86 -17.78 -0.88
N CYS A 91 -11.59 -17.72 -1.28
CA CYS A 91 -10.66 -16.75 -0.71
C CYS A 91 -11.10 -15.30 -0.98
N ASN A 92 -10.95 -14.45 0.03
CA ASN A 92 -11.20 -13.02 -0.13
C ASN A 92 -10.05 -12.39 -0.94
N ARG A 93 -10.31 -12.14 -2.23
CA ARG A 93 -9.33 -11.54 -3.15
C ARG A 93 -8.69 -10.25 -2.63
N PHE A 94 -9.46 -9.39 -1.96
CA PHE A 94 -8.96 -8.10 -1.50
C PHE A 94 -8.03 -8.25 -0.30
N LEU A 95 -8.39 -9.15 0.63
CA LEU A 95 -7.52 -9.50 1.74
C LEU A 95 -6.23 -10.15 1.24
N LEU A 96 -6.34 -11.16 0.37
CA LEU A 96 -5.19 -11.83 -0.22
C LEU A 96 -4.24 -10.82 -0.89
N SER A 97 -4.77 -9.93 -1.74
CA SER A 97 -3.99 -8.89 -2.41
C SER A 97 -3.28 -7.96 -1.43
N ALA A 98 -3.96 -7.53 -0.37
CA ALA A 98 -3.36 -6.70 0.66
C ALA A 98 -2.23 -7.43 1.41
N LEU A 99 -2.44 -8.71 1.76
CA LEU A 99 -1.45 -9.52 2.47
C LEU A 99 -0.23 -9.83 1.60
N VAL A 100 -0.43 -10.25 0.34
CA VAL A 100 0.66 -10.47 -0.61
C VAL A 100 1.47 -9.18 -0.81
N SER A 101 0.79 -8.04 -0.95
CA SER A 101 1.47 -6.75 -1.05
C SER A 101 2.35 -6.46 0.16
N LEU A 102 1.89 -6.77 1.37
CA LEU A 102 2.67 -6.58 2.60
C LEU A 102 3.85 -7.56 2.74
N GLU A 103 3.73 -8.77 2.20
CA GLU A 103 4.80 -9.77 2.17
C GLU A 103 5.98 -9.37 1.27
N ASP A 104 5.73 -8.60 0.19
CA ASP A 104 6.81 -8.12 -0.69
C ASP A 104 7.86 -7.25 0.02
N GLU A 105 7.51 -6.64 1.15
CA GLU A 105 8.47 -5.86 1.97
C GLU A 105 9.41 -6.77 2.77
N LEU A 106 9.03 -8.03 2.98
CA LEU A 106 9.81 -8.99 3.75
C LEU A 106 10.88 -9.67 2.87
N PRO A 107 12.00 -10.14 3.46
CA PRO A 107 12.94 -11.03 2.79
C PRO A 107 12.24 -12.31 2.33
N ALA A 108 12.61 -12.85 1.16
CA ALA A 108 11.94 -13.99 0.53
C ALA A 108 11.81 -15.21 1.45
N GLU A 109 12.80 -15.45 2.30
CA GLU A 109 12.87 -16.59 3.22
C GLU A 109 11.89 -16.47 4.39
N ARG A 110 11.36 -15.27 4.63
CA ARG A 110 10.35 -14.99 5.65
C ARG A 110 8.96 -14.81 5.06
N ARG A 111 8.83 -14.86 3.73
CA ARG A 111 7.55 -14.67 3.08
C ARG A 111 6.68 -15.90 3.24
N ARG A 112 5.41 -15.68 3.55
CA ARG A 112 4.38 -16.71 3.47
C ARG A 112 3.93 -16.87 2.03
N SER A 113 3.54 -18.08 1.67
CA SER A 113 2.97 -18.36 0.35
C SER A 113 1.57 -17.75 0.23
N PRO A 114 1.12 -17.40 -1.00
CA PRO A 114 -0.25 -16.93 -1.22
C PRO A 114 -1.32 -17.89 -0.69
N ALA A 115 -1.09 -19.21 -0.76
CA ALA A 115 -2.01 -20.22 -0.23
C ALA A 115 -2.14 -20.15 1.31
N GLU A 116 -1.04 -19.93 2.03
CA GLU A 116 -1.08 -19.71 3.48
C GLU A 116 -1.81 -18.41 3.84
N LEU A 117 -1.54 -17.32 3.11
CA LEU A 117 -2.17 -16.02 3.33
C LEU A 117 -3.68 -16.04 3.05
N ALA A 118 -4.12 -16.83 2.07
CA ALA A 118 -5.53 -16.93 1.70
C ALA A 118 -6.42 -17.49 2.82
N GLY A 119 -5.83 -18.23 3.78
CA GLY A 119 -6.53 -18.77 4.95
C GLY A 119 -6.41 -17.91 6.21
N MET A 120 -5.74 -16.75 6.16
CA MET A 120 -5.51 -15.91 7.34
C MET A 120 -6.59 -14.83 7.51
N ASP A 121 -6.91 -14.52 8.77
CA ASP A 121 -7.56 -13.25 9.11
C ASP A 121 -6.57 -12.08 9.05
N PHE A 122 -7.08 -10.88 8.79
CA PHE A 122 -6.24 -9.70 8.70
C PHE A 122 -5.53 -9.38 10.03
N LEU A 123 -6.23 -9.46 11.16
CA LEU A 123 -5.66 -9.16 12.48
C LEU A 123 -4.62 -10.22 12.87
N ASP A 124 -4.91 -11.50 12.62
CA ASP A 124 -3.97 -12.60 12.85
C ASP A 124 -2.67 -12.40 12.05
N TYR A 125 -2.78 -11.94 10.80
CA TYR A 125 -1.61 -11.55 10.02
C TYR A 125 -0.84 -10.41 10.68
N LEU A 126 -1.51 -9.32 11.08
CA LEU A 126 -0.86 -8.15 11.69
C LEU A 126 -0.14 -8.45 13.01
N ASP A 127 -0.66 -9.40 13.79
CA ASP A 127 -0.11 -9.81 15.08
C ASP A 127 1.09 -10.74 14.91
N THR A 128 1.05 -11.61 13.90
CA THR A 128 2.13 -12.58 13.63
C THR A 128 3.19 -12.07 12.66
N ARG A 129 2.95 -10.95 11.97
CA ARG A 129 3.91 -10.38 11.01
C ARG A 129 5.20 -10.01 11.74
N PRO A 130 6.38 -10.43 11.23
CA PRO A 130 7.66 -10.02 11.79
C PRO A 130 7.79 -8.49 11.80
N ARG A 131 7.80 -7.89 13.00
CA ARG A 131 8.05 -6.46 13.17
C ARG A 131 9.54 -6.18 13.23
N ARG A 132 9.95 -4.97 12.84
CA ARG A 132 11.33 -4.52 13.11
C ARG A 132 11.54 -4.54 14.63
N LYS A 133 12.66 -5.11 15.10
CA LYS A 133 12.98 -5.13 16.54
C LYS A 133 13.27 -3.69 16.97
N GLN A 134 12.45 -3.12 17.83
CA GLN A 134 12.71 -1.83 18.47
C GLN A 134 12.42 -1.85 19.97
N ARG A 135 13.08 -0.93 20.68
CA ARG A 135 13.00 -0.77 22.15
C ARG A 135 11.65 -0.24 22.63
N THR A 136 10.85 0.38 21.77
CA THR A 136 9.55 0.98 22.12
C THR A 136 8.47 0.50 21.16
N PRO A 137 7.24 0.21 21.66
CA PRO A 137 6.11 -0.07 20.80
C PRO A 137 5.79 1.19 19.99
N ARG A 138 5.76 1.05 18.68
CA ARG A 138 5.42 2.12 17.74
C ARG A 138 4.03 1.87 17.17
N SER A 139 3.24 2.93 17.03
CA SER A 139 1.98 2.86 16.30
C SER A 139 2.25 2.47 14.84
N VAL A 140 1.57 1.42 14.38
CA VAL A 140 1.65 0.97 12.99
C VAL A 140 0.81 1.88 12.10
N VAL A 141 1.34 2.26 10.95
CA VAL A 141 0.59 2.99 9.91
C VAL A 141 0.54 2.14 8.66
N LEU A 142 -0.68 1.83 8.24
CA LEU A 142 -0.98 1.16 6.98
C LEU A 142 -1.49 2.18 5.98
N ILE A 143 -0.99 2.11 4.75
CA ILE A 143 -1.36 3.03 3.67
C ILE A 143 -1.84 2.18 2.51
N PHE A 144 -3.11 2.33 2.13
CA PHE A 144 -3.65 1.75 0.91
C PHE A 144 -3.57 2.80 -0.19
N ASP A 145 -2.71 2.59 -1.18
CA ASP A 145 -2.55 3.51 -2.31
C ASP A 145 -3.18 2.93 -3.57
N GLN A 146 -3.70 3.81 -4.42
CA GLN A 146 -4.49 3.46 -5.60
C GLN A 146 -5.67 2.51 -5.28
N PHE A 147 -6.31 2.70 -4.13
CA PHE A 147 -7.43 1.87 -3.67
C PHE A 147 -8.62 1.92 -4.64
N GLU A 148 -8.79 3.01 -5.38
CA GLU A 148 -9.82 3.14 -6.42
C GLU A 148 -9.74 2.07 -7.52
N GLU A 149 -8.59 1.43 -7.73
CA GLU A 149 -8.41 0.36 -8.72
C GLU A 149 -9.24 -0.89 -8.41
N ILE A 150 -9.72 -1.06 -7.16
CA ILE A 150 -10.63 -2.17 -6.84
C ILE A 150 -11.97 -2.03 -7.58
N LEU A 151 -12.39 -0.80 -7.89
CA LEU A 151 -13.67 -0.50 -8.54
C LEU A 151 -13.68 -0.91 -10.01
N SER A 152 -12.50 -1.07 -10.64
CA SER A 152 -12.37 -1.51 -12.02
C SER A 152 -11.99 -2.99 -12.16
N THR A 153 -11.38 -3.58 -11.12
CA THR A 153 -10.86 -4.95 -11.16
C THR A 153 -11.83 -6.02 -10.63
N ALA A 154 -12.89 -5.64 -9.90
CA ALA A 154 -14.02 -6.49 -9.50
C ALA A 154 -15.29 -5.63 -9.38
N PRO A 155 -16.03 -5.41 -10.48
CA PRO A 155 -17.30 -4.66 -10.45
C PRO A 155 -18.42 -5.39 -9.72
#